data_AF-A0A933T1L5-F1
#
_entry.id   AF-A0A933T1L5-F1
#
_cell.length_a   1.000
_cell.length_b   1.000
_cell.length_c   1.000
_cell.angle_alpha   90.00
_cell.angle_beta   90.00
_cell.angle_gamma   90.00
#
_symmetry.space_group_name_H-M   'P 1'
#
loop_
_entity.id
_entity.type
_entity.pdbx_description
1 polymer ?
#
loop_
_entity_poly.entity_id
_entity_poly.type
_entity_poly.pdbx_seq_one_letter_code
_entity_poly.pdbx_strand_id
1 'polypeptide(L)'
;MRSLPSGAQNWGAARKVINIFLRNLIYNKHICQKHKIDHIESWLEIPLDSHVAEGLSETDSGRNLPRWNSIKRLTKADSDQYQFVAYTIAKKLKINRIYLDIYLWRKIGIALLKNV
;
A
#
# COMPACT_ATOMS: atom_id res chain seq x y z
N MET A 1 -14.86 -23.69 4.22
CA MET A 1 -13.71 -22.84 4.62
C MET A 1 -13.65 -22.79 6.14
N ARG A 2 -12.51 -23.11 6.77
CA ARG A 2 -12.32 -22.91 8.22
C ARG A 2 -12.12 -21.41 8.47
N SER A 3 -12.93 -20.81 9.33
CA SER A 3 -12.72 -19.43 9.77
C SER A 3 -11.62 -19.38 10.84
N LEU A 4 -10.90 -18.26 10.91
CA LEU A 4 -9.97 -18.01 12.02
C LEU A 4 -10.76 -17.89 13.33
N PRO A 5 -10.15 -18.21 14.50
CA PRO A 5 -10.79 -18.05 15.80
C PRO A 5 -11.41 -16.67 16.00
N SER A 6 -12.49 -16.60 16.79
CA SER A 6 -13.09 -15.33 17.19
C SER A 6 -12.03 -14.42 17.82
N GLY A 7 -11.92 -13.18 17.36
CA GLY A 7 -10.87 -12.22 17.77
C GLY A 7 -9.58 -12.24 16.94
N ALA A 8 -9.31 -13.31 16.17
CA ALA A 8 -8.14 -13.42 15.27
C ALA A 8 -8.44 -13.05 13.80
N GLN A 9 -9.67 -12.65 13.50
CA GLN A 9 -10.16 -12.34 12.14
C GLN A 9 -9.76 -10.91 11.68
N ASN A 10 -8.50 -10.55 11.85
CA ASN A 10 -7.99 -9.21 11.51
C ASN A 10 -7.28 -9.22 10.15
N TRP A 11 -8.06 -9.40 9.07
CA TRP A 11 -7.51 -9.51 7.70
C TRP A 11 -6.62 -8.32 7.33
N GLY A 12 -7.08 -7.08 7.58
CA GLY A 12 -6.30 -5.89 7.26
C GLY A 12 -5.00 -5.79 8.06
N ALA A 13 -5.01 -6.14 9.35
CA ALA A 13 -3.80 -6.13 10.16
C ALA A 13 -2.78 -7.17 9.67
N ALA A 14 -3.22 -8.39 9.38
CA ALA A 14 -2.38 -9.43 8.81
C ALA A 14 -1.77 -9.00 7.46
N ARG A 15 -2.59 -8.43 6.57
CA ARG A 15 -2.14 -7.93 5.27
C ARG A 15 -1.10 -6.81 5.41
N LYS A 16 -1.34 -5.86 6.31
CA LYS A 16 -0.39 -4.76 6.59
C LYS A 16 0.96 -5.28 7.09
N VAL A 17 0.96 -6.24 8.02
CA VAL A 17 2.20 -6.83 8.55
C VAL A 17 3.01 -7.46 7.42
N ILE A 18 2.37 -8.25 6.55
CA ILE A 18 3.03 -8.86 5.40
C ILE A 18 3.59 -7.78 4.45
N ASN A 19 2.81 -6.75 4.13
CA ASN A 19 3.25 -5.69 3.23
C ASN A 19 4.45 -4.90 3.80
N ILE A 20 4.45 -4.58 5.11
CA ILE A 20 5.58 -3.92 5.77
C ILE A 20 6.82 -4.82 5.78
N PHE A 21 6.64 -6.11 6.09
CA PHE A 21 7.75 -7.08 6.08
C PHE A 21 8.39 -7.17 4.70
N LEU A 22 7.60 -7.39 3.65
CA LEU A 22 8.08 -7.48 2.27
C LEU A 22 8.75 -6.17 1.82
N ARG A 23 8.17 -5.01 2.16
CA ARG A 23 8.80 -3.71 1.90
C ARG A 23 10.18 -3.61 2.52
N ASN A 24 10.31 -3.96 3.80
CA ASN A 24 11.58 -3.87 4.50
C ASN A 24 12.63 -4.82 3.91
N LEU A 25 12.21 -5.99 3.41
CA LEU A 25 13.12 -6.91 2.69
C LEU A 25 13.64 -6.29 1.39
N ILE A 26 12.75 -5.70 0.57
CA ILE A 26 13.14 -5.03 -0.68
C ILE A 26 14.05 -3.83 -0.41
N TYR A 27 13.73 -3.01 0.59
CA TYR A 27 14.51 -1.81 0.90
C TYR A 27 15.89 -2.16 1.49
N ASN A 28 16.04 -3.36 2.03
CA ASN A 28 17.34 -3.86 2.46
C ASN A 28 18.13 -4.42 1.27
N LYS A 29 18.98 -3.58 0.68
CA LYS A 29 19.80 -3.95 -0.48
C LYS A 29 20.66 -5.20 -0.27
N HIS A 30 21.19 -5.43 0.94
CA HIS A 30 22.00 -6.61 1.24
C HIS A 30 21.17 -7.90 1.19
N ILE A 31 19.99 -7.91 1.83
CA ILE A 31 19.06 -9.05 1.79
C ILE A 31 18.54 -9.24 0.37
N CYS A 32 18.15 -8.15 -0.28
CA CYS A 32 17.59 -8.16 -1.62
C CYS A 32 18.56 -8.80 -2.62
N GLN A 33 19.82 -8.38 -2.63
CA GLN A 33 20.87 -8.93 -3.50
C GLN A 33 21.25 -10.36 -3.15
N LYS A 34 21.41 -10.68 -1.85
CA LYS A 34 21.77 -12.02 -1.39
C LYS A 34 20.72 -13.06 -1.78
N HIS A 35 19.45 -12.72 -1.66
CA HIS A 35 18.33 -13.63 -1.88
C HIS A 35 17.63 -13.43 -3.24
N LYS A 36 18.09 -12.47 -4.07
CA LYS A 36 17.57 -12.15 -5.41
C LYS A 36 16.05 -11.93 -5.43
N ILE A 37 15.55 -11.19 -4.45
CA ILE A 37 14.11 -10.94 -4.26
C ILE A 37 13.63 -9.64 -4.93
N ASP A 38 14.50 -8.89 -5.60
CA ASP A 38 14.18 -7.65 -6.31
C ASP A 38 13.06 -7.81 -7.36
N HIS A 39 12.94 -8.99 -7.97
CA HIS A 39 11.93 -9.24 -9.00
C HIS A 39 10.47 -9.16 -8.51
N ILE A 40 10.21 -9.34 -7.20
CA ILE A 40 8.82 -9.31 -6.69
C ILE A 40 8.28 -7.90 -6.49
N GLU A 41 9.11 -6.85 -6.61
CA GLU A 41 8.73 -5.46 -6.34
C GLU A 41 7.46 -5.02 -7.08
N SER A 42 7.32 -5.44 -8.33
CA SER A 42 6.17 -5.11 -9.17
C SER A 42 4.86 -5.73 -8.68
N TRP A 43 4.93 -6.79 -7.88
CA TRP A 43 3.76 -7.49 -7.32
C TRP A 43 3.31 -6.88 -6.00
N LEU A 44 4.21 -6.15 -5.33
CA LEU A 44 3.97 -5.72 -3.96
C LEU A 44 2.89 -4.64 -3.86
N GLU A 45 2.11 -4.75 -2.80
CA GLU A 45 1.13 -3.76 -2.40
C GLU A 45 1.78 -2.60 -1.70
N ILE A 46 1.16 -1.41 -1.82
CA ILE A 46 1.48 -0.33 -0.89
C ILE A 46 0.99 -0.71 0.51
N PRO A 47 1.79 -0.56 1.57
CA PRO A 47 1.30 -0.78 2.94
C PRO A 47 0.21 0.25 3.29
N LEU A 48 -1.03 -0.20 3.50
CA LEU A 48 -2.13 0.72 3.81
C LEU A 48 -2.11 1.16 5.28
N ASP A 49 -2.19 2.47 5.48
CA ASP A 49 -2.41 3.13 6.76
C ASP A 49 -3.16 4.46 6.57
N SER A 50 -3.38 5.21 7.65
CA SER A 50 -4.11 6.47 7.58
C SER A 50 -3.44 7.50 6.67
N HIS A 51 -2.11 7.58 6.65
CA HIS A 51 -1.39 8.56 5.83
C HIS A 51 -1.45 8.19 4.34
N VAL A 52 -1.26 6.91 4.02
CA VAL A 52 -1.43 6.42 2.66
C VAL A 52 -2.87 6.63 2.19
N ALA A 53 -3.86 6.30 3.02
CA ALA A 53 -5.26 6.44 2.65
C ALA A 53 -5.65 7.92 2.45
N GLU A 54 -5.21 8.80 3.33
CA GLU A 54 -5.37 10.25 3.22
C GLU A 54 -4.72 10.78 1.94
N GLY A 55 -3.43 10.51 1.74
CA GLY A 55 -2.70 10.99 0.56
C GLY A 55 -3.26 10.46 -0.76
N LEU A 56 -3.75 9.22 -0.81
CA LEU A 56 -4.45 8.70 -2.00
C LEU A 56 -5.77 9.43 -2.22
N SER A 57 -6.54 9.70 -1.17
CA SER A 57 -7.85 10.39 -1.26
C SER A 57 -7.72 11.85 -1.72
N GLU A 58 -6.58 12.48 -1.49
CA GLU A 58 -6.27 13.84 -1.97
C GLU A 58 -5.90 13.89 -3.46
N THR A 59 -5.72 12.74 -4.13
CA THR A 59 -5.45 12.69 -5.57
C THR A 59 -6.74 12.64 -6.39
N ASP A 60 -6.70 13.10 -7.63
CA ASP A 60 -7.87 13.02 -8.53
C ASP A 60 -8.34 11.58 -8.76
N SER A 61 -7.41 10.63 -8.82
CA SER A 61 -7.73 9.20 -8.98
C SER A 61 -8.35 8.58 -7.70
N GLY A 62 -8.17 9.22 -6.54
CA GLY A 62 -8.66 8.74 -5.26
C GLY A 62 -9.97 9.36 -4.78
N ARG A 63 -10.59 10.27 -5.55
CA ARG A 63 -11.81 11.00 -5.15
C ARG A 63 -12.98 10.10 -4.76
N ASN A 64 -13.05 8.91 -5.33
CA ASN A 64 -14.12 7.93 -5.08
C ASN A 64 -13.72 6.79 -4.13
N LEU A 65 -12.57 6.91 -3.44
CA LEU A 65 -12.16 5.90 -2.48
C LEU A 65 -13.16 5.83 -1.30
N PRO A 66 -13.41 4.63 -0.76
CA PRO A 66 -14.19 4.51 0.46
C PRO A 66 -13.51 5.28 1.58
N ARG A 67 -14.29 5.77 2.55
CA ARG A 67 -13.72 6.46 3.71
C ARG A 67 -12.81 5.51 4.49
N TRP A 68 -11.59 5.97 4.78
CA TRP A 68 -10.68 5.22 5.64
C TRP A 68 -11.24 5.13 7.06
N ASN A 69 -11.43 3.91 7.55
CA ASN A 69 -11.95 3.66 8.90
C ASN A 69 -10.82 3.26 9.86
N SER A 70 -10.23 2.09 9.63
CA SER A 70 -9.09 1.60 10.38
C SER A 70 -8.51 0.37 9.69
N ILE A 71 -7.26 0.04 10.00
CA ILE A 71 -6.66 -1.19 9.49
C ILE A 71 -7.36 -2.46 10.01
N LYS A 72 -7.94 -2.42 11.23
CA LYS A 72 -8.65 -3.56 11.82
C LYS A 72 -9.95 -3.88 11.10
N ARG A 73 -10.62 -2.86 10.55
CA ARG A 73 -11.88 -2.98 9.81
C ARG A 73 -11.70 -3.01 8.30
N LEU A 74 -10.45 -3.00 7.81
CA LEU A 74 -10.18 -3.03 6.39
C LEU A 74 -10.67 -4.36 5.80
N THR A 75 -11.53 -4.27 4.80
CA THR A 75 -12.00 -5.43 4.03
C THR A 75 -11.12 -5.63 2.80
N LYS A 76 -11.18 -6.83 2.22
CA LYS A 76 -10.51 -7.09 0.93
C LYS A 76 -11.01 -6.14 -0.16
N ALA A 77 -12.32 -5.91 -0.24
CA ALA A 77 -12.92 -5.04 -1.26
C ALA A 77 -12.44 -3.59 -1.13
N ASP A 78 -12.35 -3.06 0.09
CA ASP A 78 -11.81 -1.71 0.31
C ASP A 78 -10.32 -1.65 -0.05
N SER A 79 -9.55 -2.65 0.39
CA SER A 79 -8.12 -2.73 0.06
C SER A 79 -7.89 -2.79 -1.44
N ASP A 80 -8.66 -3.59 -2.18
CA ASP A 80 -8.54 -3.70 -3.64
C ASP A 80 -8.74 -2.34 -4.32
N GLN A 81 -9.69 -1.52 -3.85
CA GLN A 81 -9.90 -0.16 -4.36
C GLN A 81 -8.71 0.76 -4.10
N TYR A 82 -8.19 0.78 -2.87
CA TYR A 82 -6.98 1.55 -2.55
C TYR A 82 -5.77 1.09 -3.37
N GLN A 83 -5.58 -0.22 -3.50
CA GLN A 83 -4.47 -0.81 -4.25
C GLN A 83 -4.57 -0.53 -5.75
N PHE A 84 -5.78 -0.40 -6.30
CA PHE A 84 -6.03 -0.03 -7.68
C PHE A 84 -5.69 1.44 -7.95
N VAL A 85 -6.12 2.35 -7.07
CA VAL A 85 -5.76 3.78 -7.17
C VAL A 85 -4.24 3.96 -7.06
N ALA A 86 -3.62 3.31 -6.07
CA ALA A 86 -2.17 3.33 -5.93
C ALA A 86 -1.45 2.76 -7.17
N TYR A 87 -1.94 1.66 -7.75
CA TYR A 87 -1.40 1.14 -9.00
C TYR A 87 -1.47 2.16 -10.15
N THR A 88 -2.62 2.85 -10.29
CA THR A 88 -2.84 3.85 -11.34
C THR A 88 -1.86 5.01 -11.22
N ILE A 89 -1.67 5.53 -10.01
CA ILE A 89 -0.73 6.63 -9.74
C ILE A 89 0.71 6.16 -9.98
N ALA A 90 1.09 4.99 -9.47
CA ALA A 90 2.43 4.42 -9.63
C ALA A 90 2.79 4.23 -11.11
N LYS A 91 1.83 3.78 -11.92
CA LYS A 91 1.99 3.63 -13.37
C LYS A 91 2.26 4.96 -14.06
N LYS A 92 1.55 6.03 -13.69
CA LYS A 92 1.79 7.38 -14.25
C LYS A 92 3.19 7.90 -13.90
N LEU A 93 3.66 7.61 -12.68
CA LEU A 93 5.00 7.96 -12.20
C LEU A 93 6.12 7.03 -12.69
N LYS A 94 5.78 5.92 -13.38
CA LYS A 94 6.73 4.87 -13.81
C LYS A 94 7.53 4.26 -12.66
N ILE A 95 6.89 4.06 -11.51
CA ILE A 95 7.47 3.37 -10.34
C ILE A 95 6.63 2.15 -9.95
N ASN A 96 7.21 1.25 -9.15
CA ASN A 96 6.43 0.17 -8.53
C ASN A 96 5.54 0.75 -7.41
N ARG A 97 4.34 0.18 -7.26
CA ARG A 97 3.30 0.65 -6.31
C ARG A 97 3.79 0.71 -4.87
N ILE A 98 4.67 -0.19 -4.45
CA ILE A 98 5.21 -0.22 -3.10
C ILE A 98 5.92 1.09 -2.72
N TYR A 99 6.59 1.73 -3.67
CA TYR A 99 7.37 2.95 -3.44
C TYR A 99 6.52 4.21 -3.24
N LEU A 100 5.23 4.16 -3.58
CA LEU A 100 4.32 5.28 -3.35
C LEU A 100 4.19 5.63 -1.87
N ASP A 101 4.45 4.70 -0.97
CA ASP A 101 4.40 4.94 0.47
C ASP A 101 5.31 6.10 0.91
N ILE A 102 6.51 6.19 0.34
CA ILE A 102 7.49 7.25 0.63
C ILE A 102 6.94 8.62 0.21
N TYR A 103 6.23 8.69 -0.92
CA TYR A 103 5.66 9.93 -1.43
C TYR A 103 4.46 10.38 -0.60
N LEU A 104 3.64 9.44 -0.15
CA LEU A 104 2.40 9.73 0.58
C LEU A 104 2.63 9.95 2.08
N TRP A 105 3.74 9.46 2.64
CA TRP A 105 4.08 9.62 4.05
C TRP A 105 4.49 11.05 4.44
N ARG A 106 4.84 11.92 3.47
CA ARG A 106 5.19 13.33 3.73
C ARG A 106 4.48 14.28 2.77
N LYS A 107 3.99 15.41 3.28
CA LYS A 107 3.31 16.47 2.50
C LYS A 107 4.08 16.96 1.26
N ILE A 108 5.42 16.80 1.25
CA ILE A 108 6.28 17.17 0.12
C ILE A 108 6.01 16.27 -1.11
N GLY A 109 5.76 14.98 -0.93
CA GLY A 109 5.43 14.08 -2.05
C GLY A 109 4.03 14.31 -2.59
N ILE A 110 3.07 14.68 -1.73
CA ILE A 110 1.69 15.04 -2.13
C ILE A 110 1.68 16.20 -3.14
N ALA A 111 2.54 17.22 -2.96
CA ALA A 111 2.63 18.33 -3.91
C ALA A 111 3.06 17.89 -5.33
N LEU A 112 3.90 16.85 -5.44
CA LEU A 112 4.31 16.27 -6.73
C LEU A 112 3.19 15.44 -7.38
N LEU A 113 2.25 14.93 -6.58
CA LEU A 113 1.15 14.08 -7.03
C LEU A 113 -0.10 14.86 -7.47
N LYS A 114 -0.18 16.17 -7.16
CA LYS A 114 -1.32 17.02 -7.55
C LYS A 114 -1.51 17.21 -9.05
N ASN A 115 -0.48 16.91 -9.85
CA ASN A 115 -0.47 17.08 -11.31
C ASN A 115 -0.43 15.74 -12.07
N VAL A 116 -0.73 14.62 -11.39
CA VAL A 116 -0.60 13.26 -11.92
C VAL A 116 -1.94 12.54 -11.85
#